data_AF-A0A936LVI8-F1
#
_entry.id   AF-A0A936LVI8-F1
#
_cell.length_a   1.000
_cell.length_b   1.000
_cell.length_c   1.000
_cell.angle_alpha   90.00
_cell.angle_beta   90.00
_cell.angle_gamma   90.00
#
_symmetry.space_group_name_H-M   'P 1'
#
loop_
_entity.id
_entity.type
_entity.pdbx_description
1 polymer ?
#
loop_
_entity_poly.entity_id
_entity_poly.type
_entity_poly.pdbx_seq_one_letter_code
_entity_poly.pdbx_strand_id
1 'polypeptide(L)'
;MPARAASRAFPADSLLRTENTLSYRTSAQPGDGETVLILADRGGLVCGKFLARVARSVSLAGERVTYTLRGEVDPRRAGLSEVGPLDALRALAGDLARLESDSTVPGAHARIAAGLVRALERWPHAAPQPGEFPELNAALDEVPTGGDVTLRLTPEGVYEIHYVASGAAAAD
;
A
#
# COMPACT_ATOMS: atom_id res chain seq x y z
N MET A 1 18.14 17.63 -17.87
CA MET A 1 16.98 17.30 -18.74
C MET A 1 15.91 16.56 -17.93
N PRO A 2 14.98 17.22 -17.20
CA PRO A 2 13.94 16.45 -16.48
C PRO A 2 12.57 17.17 -16.42
N ALA A 3 11.58 16.67 -17.15
CA ALA A 3 10.13 16.95 -16.98
C ALA A 3 9.31 16.18 -18.04
N ARG A 4 9.90 15.97 -19.23
CA ARG A 4 9.25 15.31 -20.37
C ARG A 4 9.20 13.78 -20.32
N ALA A 5 9.99 13.13 -19.47
CA ALA A 5 10.02 11.67 -19.41
C ALA A 5 8.88 11.08 -18.55
N ALA A 6 8.57 11.70 -17.41
CA ALA A 6 7.52 11.24 -16.50
C ALA A 6 6.11 11.38 -17.11
N SER A 7 5.88 12.47 -17.85
CA SER A 7 4.61 12.76 -18.55
C SER A 7 4.29 11.81 -19.71
N ARG A 8 5.25 10.98 -20.14
CA ARG A 8 5.08 10.04 -21.24
C ARG A 8 4.82 8.60 -20.78
N ALA A 9 5.06 8.29 -19.51
CA ALA A 9 4.85 6.96 -18.94
C ALA A 9 3.45 6.81 -18.31
N PHE A 10 2.85 7.91 -17.86
CA PHE A 10 1.62 7.89 -17.06
C PHE A 10 0.65 8.99 -17.52
N PRO A 11 -0.58 8.68 -17.97
CA PRO A 11 -1.56 9.69 -18.35
C PRO A 11 -1.90 10.61 -17.16
N ALA A 12 -2.00 11.92 -17.41
CA ALA A 12 -2.22 12.94 -16.38
C ALA A 12 -3.52 12.71 -15.58
N ASP A 13 -4.51 12.07 -16.21
CA ASP A 13 -5.84 11.79 -15.64
C ASP A 13 -5.83 10.63 -14.61
N SER A 14 -4.70 9.93 -14.44
CA SER A 14 -4.52 8.82 -13.49
C SER A 14 -3.69 9.20 -12.26
N LEU A 15 -3.36 10.48 -12.08
CA LEU A 15 -2.53 10.99 -10.99
C LEU A 15 -3.41 11.47 -9.84
N LEU A 16 -3.32 10.78 -8.69
CA LEU A 16 -3.91 11.27 -7.44
C LEU A 16 -2.82 11.89 -6.56
N ARG A 17 -3.10 13.05 -5.99
CA ARG A 17 -2.16 13.79 -5.13
C ARG A 17 -2.39 13.45 -3.67
N THR A 18 -1.34 13.04 -2.96
CA THR A 18 -1.28 13.02 -1.49
C THR A 18 -0.53 14.24 -0.97
N GLU A 19 -0.43 14.39 0.36
CA GLU A 19 0.36 15.46 1.01
C GLU A 19 1.86 15.38 0.65
N ASN A 20 2.40 14.16 0.53
CA ASN A 20 3.84 13.94 0.35
C ASN A 20 4.23 13.36 -1.03
N THR A 21 3.34 12.66 -1.71
CA THR A 21 3.60 11.94 -2.98
C THR A 21 2.50 12.09 -4.04
N LEU A 22 2.86 11.86 -5.29
CA LEU A 22 1.95 11.59 -6.41
C LEU A 22 1.74 10.08 -6.50
N SER A 23 0.50 9.62 -6.56
CA SER A 23 0.17 8.20 -6.68
C SER A 23 -0.36 7.88 -8.07
N TYR A 24 0.19 6.85 -8.69
CA TYR A 24 -0.24 6.34 -9.98
C TYR A 24 -0.81 4.93 -9.84
N ARG A 25 -2.01 4.76 -10.40
CA ARG A 25 -2.67 3.46 -10.55
C ARG A 25 -2.28 2.85 -11.90
N THR A 26 -1.68 1.67 -11.88
CA THR A 26 -1.63 0.83 -13.10
C THR A 26 -2.56 -0.36 -12.93
N SER A 27 -3.69 -0.27 -13.64
CA SER A 27 -4.72 -1.29 -13.86
C SER A 27 -5.39 -1.94 -12.64
N ALA A 28 -6.72 -1.89 -12.64
CA ALA A 28 -7.48 -3.11 -12.34
C ALA A 28 -8.40 -3.32 -13.54
N GLN A 29 -8.18 -4.38 -14.31
CA GLN A 29 -9.34 -5.00 -14.94
C GLN A 29 -10.14 -5.62 -13.79
N PRO A 30 -11.47 -5.40 -13.71
CA PRO A 30 -12.31 -6.06 -12.72
C PRO A 30 -12.18 -7.58 -12.90
N GLY A 31 -11.55 -8.28 -11.95
CA GLY A 31 -11.40 -9.73 -11.97
C GLY A 31 -10.06 -10.26 -11.45
N ASP A 32 -8.97 -9.51 -11.60
CA ASP A 32 -7.65 -9.90 -11.09
C ASP A 32 -7.42 -9.25 -9.72
N GLY A 33 -7.30 -10.05 -8.66
CA GLY A 33 -7.07 -9.60 -7.29
C GLY A 33 -5.75 -8.85 -7.07
N GLU A 34 -5.09 -8.37 -8.12
CA GLU A 34 -3.82 -7.64 -8.08
C GLU A 34 -4.05 -6.13 -8.13
N THR A 35 -3.22 -5.40 -7.40
CA THR A 35 -3.28 -3.94 -7.28
C THR A 35 -1.87 -3.41 -7.27
N VAL A 36 -1.52 -2.60 -8.27
CA VAL A 36 -0.21 -1.96 -8.34
C VAL A 36 -0.34 -0.46 -8.11
N LEU A 37 0.53 0.04 -7.24
CA LEU A 37 0.63 1.44 -6.90
C LEU A 37 2.05 1.93 -7.15
N ILE A 38 2.19 3.06 -7.83
CA ILE A 38 3.48 3.73 -8.00
C ILE A 38 3.41 5.07 -7.26
N LEU A 39 4.36 5.30 -6.37
CA LEU A 39 4.54 6.59 -5.72
C LEU A 39 5.60 7.38 -6.48
N ALA A 40 5.34 8.65 -6.68
CA ALA A 40 6.27 9.61 -7.24
C ALA A 40 6.39 10.82 -6.31
N ASP A 41 7.55 11.47 -6.32
CA ASP A 41 7.78 12.71 -5.59
C ASP A 41 7.07 13.90 -6.27
N ARG A 42 7.20 15.09 -5.68
CA ARG A 42 6.66 16.34 -6.25
C ARG A 42 7.26 16.71 -7.62
N GLY A 43 8.43 16.19 -7.95
CA GLY A 43 9.08 16.33 -9.25
C GLY A 43 8.61 15.30 -10.29
N GLY A 44 7.71 14.39 -9.93
CA GLY A 44 7.22 13.32 -10.79
C GLY A 44 8.21 12.16 -10.97
N LEU A 45 9.23 12.05 -10.12
CA LEU A 45 10.16 10.92 -10.12
C LEU A 45 9.62 9.83 -9.21
N VAL A 46 9.67 8.58 -9.67
CA VAL A 46 9.24 7.43 -8.87
C VAL A 46 10.08 7.34 -7.60
N CYS A 47 9.38 7.32 -6.46
CA CYS A 47 9.95 7.14 -5.13
C CYS A 47 9.48 5.86 -4.46
N GLY A 48 8.50 5.15 -5.02
CA GLY A 48 8.11 3.84 -4.52
C GLY A 48 7.21 3.07 -5.45
N LYS A 49 7.08 1.77 -5.19
CA LYS A 49 6.21 0.85 -5.91
C LYS A 49 5.66 -0.18 -4.95
N PHE A 50 4.36 -0.44 -5.06
CA PHE A 50 3.68 -1.48 -4.31
C PHE A 50 2.88 -2.37 -5.24
N LEU A 51 2.79 -3.64 -4.88
CA LEU A 51 1.94 -4.65 -5.47
C LEU A 51 1.23 -5.36 -4.33
N ALA A 52 -0.08 -5.24 -4.26
CA ALA A 52 -0.91 -6.12 -3.46
C ALA A 52 -1.59 -7.17 -4.33
N ARG A 53 -1.80 -8.35 -3.76
CA ARG A 53 -2.56 -9.43 -4.36
C ARG A 53 -3.48 -10.06 -3.32
N VAL A 54 -4.74 -10.24 -3.69
CA VAL A 54 -5.75 -11.02 -2.97
C VAL A 54 -6.01 -12.27 -3.79
N ALA A 55 -5.75 -13.43 -3.21
CA ALA A 55 -6.11 -14.73 -3.79
C ALA A 55 -7.15 -15.40 -2.90
N ARG A 56 -8.26 -15.84 -3.50
CA ARG A 56 -9.33 -16.58 -2.82
C ARG A 56 -9.26 -18.04 -3.26
N SER A 57 -9.36 -18.95 -2.31
CA SER A 57 -9.42 -20.39 -2.58
C SER A 57 -10.60 -20.99 -1.84
N VAL A 58 -11.46 -21.68 -2.58
CA VAL A 58 -12.64 -22.37 -2.02
C VAL A 58 -12.31 -23.84 -1.88
N SER A 59 -12.56 -24.40 -0.69
CA SER A 59 -12.36 -25.81 -0.39
C SER A 59 -13.54 -26.38 0.41
N LEU A 60 -13.55 -27.69 0.62
CA LEU A 60 -14.54 -28.36 1.51
C LEU A 60 -14.47 -27.82 2.96
N ALA A 61 -13.36 -27.21 3.37
CA ALA A 61 -13.18 -26.61 4.69
C ALA A 61 -13.60 -25.12 4.76
N GLY A 62 -14.14 -24.57 3.67
CA GLY A 62 -14.54 -23.16 3.55
C GLY A 62 -13.67 -22.34 2.58
N GLU A 63 -13.96 -21.05 2.51
CA GLU A 63 -13.20 -20.08 1.72
C GLU A 63 -12.02 -19.55 2.53
N ARG A 64 -10.83 -19.57 1.91
CA ARG A 64 -9.59 -19.03 2.46
C ARG A 64 -9.10 -17.90 1.58
N VAL A 65 -8.77 -16.77 2.22
CA VAL A 65 -8.22 -15.58 1.59
C VAL A 65 -6.74 -15.50 1.92
N THR A 66 -5.91 -15.32 0.89
CA THR A 66 -4.49 -15.04 1.01
C THR A 66 -4.23 -13.64 0.48
N TYR A 67 -3.65 -12.80 1.33
CA TYR A 67 -3.18 -11.48 0.96
C TYR A 67 -1.66 -11.47 0.85
N THR A 68 -1.12 -10.80 -0.16
CA THR A 68 0.32 -10.56 -0.30
C THR A 68 0.53 -9.11 -0.69
N LEU A 69 1.42 -8.42 0.03
CA LEU A 69 1.89 -7.08 -0.28
C LEU A 69 3.40 -7.12 -0.49
N ARG A 70 3.86 -6.56 -1.61
CA ARG A 70 5.27 -6.29 -1.90
C ARG A 70 5.43 -4.80 -2.15
N GLY A 71 6.41 -4.18 -1.53
CA GLY A 71 6.64 -2.75 -1.60
C GLY A 71 8.12 -2.41 -1.62
N GLU A 72 8.46 -1.36 -2.35
CA GLU A 72 9.76 -0.70 -2.31
C GLU A 72 9.54 0.80 -2.20
N VAL A 73 10.26 1.49 -1.31
CA VAL A 73 10.17 2.95 -1.18
C VAL A 73 11.54 3.55 -0.84
N ASP A 74 11.92 4.60 -1.56
CA ASP A 74 13.04 5.48 -1.23
C ASP A 74 12.52 6.57 -0.28
N PRO A 75 12.82 6.47 1.03
CA PRO A 75 12.29 7.42 2.02
C PRO A 75 12.82 8.83 1.80
N ARG A 76 14.01 9.01 1.21
CA ARG A 76 14.55 10.37 0.96
C ARG A 76 13.76 11.07 -0.13
N ARG A 77 13.44 10.36 -1.21
CA ARG A 77 12.62 10.91 -2.30
C ARG A 77 11.16 11.10 -1.89
N ALA A 78 10.66 10.24 -1.01
CA ALA A 78 9.32 10.37 -0.46
C ALA A 78 9.18 11.47 0.61
N GLY A 79 10.28 12.13 1.02
CA GLY A 79 10.26 13.14 2.08
C GLY A 79 10.11 12.56 3.50
N LEU A 80 10.44 11.28 3.67
CA LEU A 80 10.33 10.48 4.89
C LEU A 80 11.70 10.18 5.53
N SER A 81 12.74 10.93 5.17
CA SER A 81 14.13 10.64 5.56
C SER A 81 14.46 10.89 7.03
N GLU A 82 13.64 11.66 7.73
CA GLU A 82 13.89 12.02 9.13
C GLU A 82 13.31 11.02 10.13
N VAL A 83 12.63 9.98 9.65
CA VAL A 83 11.95 8.99 10.49
C VAL A 83 12.49 7.58 10.26
N GLY A 84 12.35 6.72 11.27
CA GLY A 84 12.73 5.31 11.15
C GLY A 84 11.85 4.56 10.15
N PRO A 85 12.24 3.35 9.70
CA PRO A 85 11.48 2.59 8.70
C PRO A 85 10.01 2.36 9.08
N LEU A 86 9.71 2.09 10.35
CA LEU A 86 8.35 1.85 10.81
C LEU A 86 7.48 3.12 10.77
N ASP A 87 8.06 4.26 11.15
CA ASP A 87 7.37 5.55 11.10
C ASP A 87 7.15 6.02 9.66
N ALA A 88 8.10 5.74 8.75
CA ALA A 88 7.91 5.98 7.33
C ALA A 88 6.74 5.17 6.76
N LEU A 89 6.62 3.88 7.13
CA LEU A 89 5.50 3.04 6.71
C LEU A 89 4.17 3.51 7.29
N ARG A 90 4.15 3.95 8.56
CA ARG A 90 2.95 4.53 9.20
C ARG A 90 2.51 5.81 8.49
N ALA A 91 3.45 6.70 8.17
CA ALA A 91 3.18 7.92 7.42
C ALA A 91 2.61 7.60 6.02
N LEU A 92 3.21 6.63 5.31
CA LEU A 92 2.70 6.17 4.01
C LEU A 92 1.29 5.59 4.09
N ALA A 93 1.00 4.77 5.11
CA ALA A 93 -0.34 4.23 5.31
C ALA A 93 -1.37 5.34 5.52
N GLY A 94 -1.04 6.36 6.32
CA GLY A 94 -1.89 7.52 6.54
C GLY A 94 -2.12 8.36 5.28
N ASP A 95 -1.06 8.64 4.52
CA ASP A 95 -1.17 9.38 3.26
C ASP A 95 -2.08 8.65 2.25
N LEU A 96 -1.96 7.33 2.16
CA LEU A 96 -2.75 6.50 1.25
C LEU A 96 -4.21 6.35 1.71
N ALA A 97 -4.47 6.30 3.01
CA ALA A 97 -5.82 6.25 3.57
C ALA A 97 -6.64 7.50 3.23
N ARG A 98 -6.01 8.68 3.29
CA ARG A 98 -6.70 9.96 3.04
C ARG A 98 -7.15 10.14 1.59
N LEU A 99 -6.53 9.45 0.63
CA LEU A 99 -6.89 9.51 -0.80
C LEU A 99 -8.29 8.95 -1.11
N GLU A 100 -8.84 8.11 -0.24
CA GLU A 100 -10.08 7.39 -0.48
C GLU A 100 -11.32 8.30 -0.50
N SER A 101 -11.21 9.50 0.09
CA SER A 101 -12.33 10.42 0.26
C SER A 101 -12.85 11.08 -1.04
N ASP A 102 -12.17 10.91 -2.19
CA ASP A 102 -12.48 11.63 -3.44
C ASP A 102 -12.80 10.74 -4.66
N SER A 103 -12.91 9.41 -4.55
CA SER A 103 -13.14 8.54 -5.73
C SER A 103 -14.14 7.40 -5.55
N THR A 104 -14.89 7.09 -6.60
CA THR A 104 -16.06 6.18 -6.61
C THR A 104 -15.74 4.67 -6.59
N VAL A 105 -14.50 4.27 -6.31
CA VAL A 105 -14.11 2.85 -6.21
C VAL A 105 -13.19 2.71 -4.99
N PRO A 106 -13.46 1.79 -4.04
CA PRO A 106 -12.55 1.47 -2.94
C PRO A 106 -11.14 1.28 -3.48
N GLY A 107 -10.28 2.24 -3.16
CA GLY A 107 -9.15 2.60 -4.02
C GLY A 107 -8.02 1.61 -3.88
N ALA A 108 -7.28 1.37 -4.97
CA ALA A 108 -5.99 0.67 -4.93
C ALA A 108 -5.12 1.08 -3.72
N HIS A 109 -5.13 2.38 -3.40
CA HIS A 109 -4.48 3.00 -2.25
C HIS A 109 -4.93 2.43 -0.91
N ALA A 110 -6.24 2.28 -0.69
CA ALA A 110 -6.81 1.76 0.54
C ALA A 110 -6.37 0.32 0.79
N ARG A 111 -6.31 -0.51 -0.26
CA ARG A 111 -5.82 -1.89 -0.13
C ARG A 111 -4.33 -1.94 0.23
N ILE A 112 -3.50 -1.12 -0.43
CA ILE A 112 -2.08 -1.01 -0.06
C ILE A 112 -1.93 -0.52 1.38
N ALA A 113 -2.66 0.53 1.75
CA ALA A 113 -2.64 1.12 3.09
C ALA A 113 -3.07 0.11 4.16
N ALA A 114 -4.15 -0.64 3.94
CA ALA A 114 -4.59 -1.73 4.81
C ALA A 114 -3.49 -2.79 4.97
N GLY A 115 -2.83 -3.19 3.89
CA GLY A 115 -1.69 -4.09 3.95
C GLY A 115 -0.51 -3.55 4.76
N LEU A 116 -0.21 -2.25 4.66
CA LEU A 116 0.84 -1.59 5.46
C LEU A 116 0.45 -1.54 6.95
N VAL A 117 -0.80 -1.22 7.27
CA VAL A 117 -1.33 -1.25 8.64
C VAL A 117 -1.19 -2.64 9.25
N ARG A 118 -1.63 -3.68 8.52
CA ARG A 118 -1.50 -5.08 8.96
C ARG A 118 -0.05 -5.54 9.10
N ALA A 119 0.85 -5.03 8.28
CA ALA A 119 2.28 -5.28 8.43
C ALA A 119 2.84 -4.63 9.71
N LEU A 120 2.40 -3.41 10.04
CA LEU A 120 2.84 -2.68 11.23
C LEU A 120 2.36 -3.32 12.55
N GLU A 121 1.22 -4.02 12.53
CA GLU A 121 0.71 -4.78 13.69
C GLU A 121 1.74 -5.79 14.25
N ARG A 122 2.73 -6.21 13.44
CA ARG A 122 3.82 -7.08 13.90
C ARG A 122 4.66 -6.46 15.02
N TRP A 123 4.76 -5.14 15.08
CA TRP A 123 5.56 -4.39 16.05
C TRP A 123 4.64 -3.58 16.98
N PRO A 124 4.37 -4.03 18.22
CA PRO A 124 3.35 -3.40 19.08
C PRO A 124 3.54 -1.91 19.36
N HIS A 125 4.77 -1.40 19.32
CA HIS A 125 5.08 0.03 19.50
C HIS A 125 4.87 0.87 18.23
N ALA A 126 4.88 0.22 17.06
CA ALA A 126 4.61 0.82 15.76
C ALA A 126 3.22 0.47 15.20
N ALA A 127 2.48 -0.40 15.88
CA ALA A 127 1.13 -0.76 15.52
C ALA A 127 0.24 0.49 15.55
N PRO A 128 -0.59 0.71 14.52
CA PRO A 128 -1.60 1.76 14.54
C PRO A 128 -2.62 1.51 15.65
N GLN A 129 -3.11 2.57 16.26
CA GLN A 129 -4.20 2.47 17.22
C GLN A 129 -5.53 2.16 16.52
N PRO A 130 -6.46 1.44 17.17
CA PRO A 130 -7.80 1.25 16.63
C PRO A 130 -8.45 2.60 16.28
N GLY A 131 -8.94 2.74 15.05
CA GLY A 131 -9.55 3.98 14.57
C GLY A 131 -8.56 5.08 14.15
N GLU A 132 -7.25 4.82 14.11
CA GLU A 132 -6.26 5.77 13.58
C GLU A 132 -6.45 6.03 12.07
N PHE A 133 -6.98 5.04 11.34
CA PHE A 133 -7.30 5.12 9.91
C PHE A 133 -8.76 4.70 9.65
N PRO A 134 -9.74 5.52 10.05
CA PRO A 134 -11.16 5.16 9.94
C PRO A 134 -11.63 4.95 8.50
N GLU A 135 -10.96 5.59 7.53
CA GLU A 135 -11.24 5.44 6.10
C GLU A 135 -10.95 4.01 5.61
N LEU A 136 -9.98 3.33 6.23
CA LEU A 136 -9.53 2.01 5.80
C LEU A 136 -10.38 0.83 6.29
N ASN A 137 -11.43 1.05 7.08
CA ASN A 137 -12.17 -0.05 7.72
C ASN A 137 -12.59 -1.14 6.72
N ALA A 138 -13.20 -0.75 5.59
CA ALA A 138 -13.62 -1.71 4.56
C ALA A 138 -12.43 -2.45 3.92
N ALA A 139 -11.31 -1.77 3.67
CA ALA A 139 -10.11 -2.41 3.13
C ALA A 139 -9.41 -3.33 4.15
N LEU A 140 -9.48 -3.01 5.44
CA LEU A 140 -8.92 -3.82 6.53
C LEU A 140 -9.69 -5.14 6.72
N ASP A 141 -10.99 -5.17 6.41
CA ASP A 141 -11.80 -6.39 6.43
C ASP A 141 -11.38 -7.38 5.32
N GLU A 142 -10.84 -6.88 4.20
CA GLU A 142 -10.33 -7.71 3.10
C GLU A 142 -8.93 -8.28 3.35
N VAL A 143 -8.17 -7.72 4.30
CA VAL A 143 -6.78 -8.12 4.58
C VAL A 143 -6.71 -8.89 5.91
N PRO A 144 -6.42 -10.22 5.87
CA PRO A 144 -6.34 -11.03 7.07
C PRO A 144 -5.28 -10.52 8.06
N THR A 145 -5.57 -10.65 9.36
CA THR A 145 -4.61 -10.37 10.44
C THR A 145 -3.59 -11.48 10.62
N GLY A 146 -2.52 -11.21 11.39
CA GLY A 146 -1.60 -12.25 11.87
C GLY A 146 -0.65 -12.80 10.81
N GLY A 147 -0.46 -12.07 9.71
CA GLY A 147 0.50 -12.39 8.66
C GLY A 147 1.95 -12.22 9.07
N ASP A 148 2.84 -12.72 8.22
CA ASP A 148 4.28 -12.55 8.32
C ASP A 148 4.74 -11.31 7.55
N VAL A 149 5.65 -10.54 8.15
CA VAL A 149 6.27 -9.37 7.51
C VAL A 149 7.79 -9.50 7.51
N THR A 150 8.38 -9.19 6.36
CA THR A 150 9.80 -8.92 6.20
C THR A 150 9.97 -7.46 5.81
N LEU A 151 10.77 -6.73 6.57
CA LEU A 151 11.18 -5.36 6.27
C LEU A 151 12.70 -5.31 6.18
N ARG A 152 13.22 -4.81 5.05
CA ARG A 152 14.66 -4.72 4.78
C ARG A 152 15.02 -3.31 4.35
N LEU A 153 16.15 -2.80 4.86
CA LEU A 153 16.81 -1.61 4.34
C LEU A 153 17.95 -2.05 3.42
N THR A 154 17.89 -1.68 2.15
CA THR A 154 18.96 -1.98 1.20
C THR A 154 20.18 -1.05 1.43
N PRO A 155 21.38 -1.42 0.93
CA PRO A 155 22.56 -0.53 0.98
C PRO A 155 22.33 0.84 0.34
N GLU A 156 21.43 0.92 -0.64
CA GLU A 156 21.07 2.15 -1.36
C GLU A 156 20.11 3.05 -0.56
N GLY A 157 19.65 2.59 0.62
CA GLY A 157 18.74 3.34 1.47
C GLY A 157 17.27 3.14 1.15
N VAL A 158 16.91 2.10 0.38
CA VAL A 158 15.52 1.78 0.01
C VAL A 158 14.91 0.83 1.04
N TYR A 159 13.66 1.07 1.42
CA TYR A 159 12.89 0.13 2.22
C TYR A 159 12.17 -0.85 1.32
N GLU A 160 12.43 -2.13 1.52
CA GLU A 160 11.69 -3.23 0.91
C GLU A 160 10.77 -3.88 1.94
N ILE A 161 9.50 -4.03 1.58
CA ILE A 161 8.46 -4.61 2.41
C ILE A 161 7.88 -5.83 1.71
N HIS A 162 7.76 -6.92 2.44
CA HIS A 162 7.00 -8.09 2.01
C HIS A 162 6.10 -8.54 3.15
N TYR A 163 4.80 -8.54 2.93
CA TYR A 163 3.81 -9.00 3.88
C TYR A 163 2.96 -10.09 3.25
N VAL A 164 2.72 -11.18 3.97
CA VAL A 164 1.86 -12.29 3.54
C VAL A 164 0.95 -12.68 4.69
N ALA A 165 -0.34 -12.73 4.44
CA ALA A 165 -1.33 -13.20 5.41
C ALA A 165 -2.28 -14.20 4.78
N SER A 166 -2.80 -15.12 5.58
CA SER A 166 -3.85 -16.03 5.15
C SER A 166 -4.84 -16.24 6.29
N GLY A 167 -6.12 -16.14 5.97
CA GLY A 167 -7.20 -16.33 6.93
C GLY A 167 -8.42 -16.95 6.29
N ALA A 168 -9.39 -17.33 7.12
CA ALA A 168 -10.74 -17.60 6.63
C ALA A 168 -11.31 -16.30 6.03
N ALA A 169 -12.09 -16.40 4.96
CA ALA A 169 -12.87 -15.26 4.50
C ALA A 169 -13.82 -14.81 5.62
N ALA A 170 -14.00 -13.51 5.80
CA ALA A 170 -15.06 -13.00 6.67
C ALA A 170 -16.41 -13.53 6.15
N ALA A 171 -17.24 -14.06 7.06
CA ALA A 171 -18.59 -14.46 6.72
C ALA A 171 -19.44 -13.18 6.58
N ASP A 172 -19.99 -12.95 5.38
CA ASP A 172 -20.94 -11.87 5.09
C ASP A 172 -22.21 -11.98 5.95
#